data_AF-A0A7H0IKX8-F1
#
_entry.id   AF-A0A7H0IKX8-F1
#
_cell.length_a   1.000
_cell.length_b   1.000
_cell.length_c   1.000
_cell.angle_alpha   90.00
_cell.angle_beta   90.00
_cell.angle_gamma   90.00
#
_symmetry.space_group_name_H-M   'P 1'
#
loop_
_entity.id
_entity.type
_entity.pdbx_description
1 polymer ?
#
loop_
_entity_poly.entity_id
_entity_poly.type
_entity_poly.pdbx_seq_one_letter_code
_entity_poly.pdbx_strand_id
1 'polypeptide(L)'
;MRLSPGRHRRTRTLSIAAAISLSAGVGGFCLGLSDDGAEAAASTVTVSDTAHLESAVKNAVPGTTILVRGGIYAPTATLTATADGTNSAPITLKAYGKEKVRIDGSKLPAGAWLAHVHGSHWTVENLTFQNSPAQGLVVTSSTGGVFKDLVTAHNGDTGLTLRGDGTVDNLVQNLDSHGNADGIAVKFGSGTGNRVTGARLYDNTGGGLDLWQFSSPVTVEKSRAYRNGNGFELGGGGVSVAHSVNDNIAYENALDGFTEDANTGAIQLNHNTAYGNKGEDFHFPGKKARLTGNTQSRQ
;
A
#
# COMPACT_ATOMS: atom_id res chain seq x y z
N MET A 1 -4.22 76.29 8.80
CA MET A 1 -3.65 74.97 9.15
C MET A 1 -2.73 74.55 8.01
N ARG A 2 -1.50 74.12 8.34
CA ARG A 2 -0.33 74.09 7.45
C ARG A 2 -0.09 72.71 6.79
N LEU A 3 0.30 72.78 5.51
CA LEU A 3 1.36 72.06 4.76
C LEU A 3 1.38 70.51 4.66
N SER A 4 1.08 70.03 3.43
CA SER A 4 1.96 69.34 2.44
C SER A 4 2.90 68.15 2.80
N PRO A 5 3.27 67.32 1.78
CA PRO A 5 3.51 65.88 1.88
C PRO A 5 5.00 65.46 1.79
N GLY A 6 5.29 64.17 2.00
CA GLY A 6 6.64 63.62 1.83
C GLY A 6 6.70 62.10 1.72
N ARG A 7 7.28 61.64 0.61
CA ARG A 7 7.56 60.25 0.22
C ARG A 7 9.00 59.88 0.64
N HIS A 8 9.25 58.57 0.80
CA HIS A 8 10.52 57.82 0.63
C HIS A 8 11.22 57.13 1.83
N ARG A 9 11.39 55.82 1.62
CA ARG A 9 12.57 54.94 1.79
C ARG A 9 13.14 54.63 3.20
N ARG A 10 13.00 53.34 3.50
CA ARG A 10 14.02 52.32 3.85
C ARG A 10 14.79 52.43 5.18
N THR A 11 14.81 51.24 5.80
CA THR A 11 15.91 50.50 6.43
C THR A 11 16.12 50.53 7.95
N ARG A 12 16.20 49.29 8.46
CA ARG A 12 17.04 48.74 9.55
C ARG A 12 16.41 48.55 10.95
N THR A 13 16.09 47.28 11.19
CA THR A 13 16.48 46.40 12.31
C THR A 13 17.39 46.96 13.41
N LEU A 14 17.10 46.55 14.65
CA LEU A 14 17.97 46.09 15.78
C LEU A 14 17.00 45.69 16.92
N SER A 15 17.20 44.75 17.84
CA SER A 15 18.17 43.69 18.11
C SER A 15 17.72 43.00 19.40
N ILE A 16 17.87 41.67 19.52
CA ILE A 16 18.37 41.07 20.77
C ILE A 16 19.37 39.99 20.35
N ALA A 17 20.63 40.24 20.70
CA ALA A 17 21.75 39.34 20.55
C ALA A 17 21.84 38.43 21.78
N ALA A 18 22.10 37.14 21.56
CA ALA A 18 22.72 36.27 22.56
C ALA A 18 24.12 35.92 22.04
N ALA A 19 25.14 36.33 22.79
CA ALA A 19 26.54 36.09 22.51
C ALA A 19 26.92 34.67 22.97
N ILE A 20 27.55 33.89 22.08
CA ILE A 20 28.37 32.74 22.45
C ILE A 20 29.80 33.08 22.06
N SER A 21 30.67 33.13 23.06
CA SER A 21 32.10 33.35 22.95
C SER A 21 32.79 32.07 22.45
N LEU A 22 33.52 32.16 21.34
CA LEU A 22 34.51 31.18 20.91
C LEU A 22 35.84 31.90 20.65
N SER A 23 36.87 31.45 21.36
CA SER A 23 38.25 31.89 21.24
C SER A 23 38.87 31.45 19.91
N ALA A 24 39.66 32.35 19.32
CA ALA A 24 40.25 32.21 17.99
C ALA A 24 41.32 31.10 17.88
N GLY A 25 41.22 30.33 16.81
CA GLY A 25 42.32 29.60 16.17
C GLY A 25 42.19 29.79 14.66
N VAL A 26 43.17 30.43 14.05
CA VAL A 26 43.19 30.87 12.64
C VAL A 26 43.34 29.67 11.71
N GLY A 27 42.42 29.55 10.74
CA GLY A 27 42.49 28.61 9.63
C GLY A 27 41.19 28.64 8.83
N GLY A 28 41.19 29.37 7.71
CA GLY A 28 39.99 29.58 6.90
C GLY A 28 39.48 28.30 6.25
N PHE A 29 38.19 28.02 6.45
CA PHE A 29 37.35 27.40 5.44
C PHE A 29 35.91 27.83 5.72
N CYS A 30 35.35 28.68 4.86
CA CYS A 30 33.91 28.94 4.85
C CYS A 30 33.23 27.65 4.39
N LEU A 31 32.81 26.80 5.33
CA LEU A 31 31.78 25.80 5.05
C LEU A 31 30.47 26.57 4.90
N GLY A 32 30.10 26.85 3.65
CA GLY A 32 28.71 27.13 3.32
C GLY A 32 27.89 25.94 3.79
N LEU A 33 26.96 26.18 4.70
CA LEU A 33 25.87 25.25 4.94
C LEU A 33 24.95 25.34 3.73
N SER A 34 25.32 24.61 2.68
CA SER A 34 24.34 24.13 1.72
C SER A 34 23.47 23.12 2.47
N ASP A 35 22.15 23.30 2.44
CA ASP A 35 21.15 22.28 2.80
C ASP A 35 21.16 21.12 1.77
N ASP A 36 22.36 20.60 1.46
CA ASP A 36 22.56 19.48 0.55
C ASP A 36 22.73 18.21 1.37
N GLY A 37 21.61 17.48 1.51
CA GLY A 37 21.59 16.03 1.57
C GLY A 37 22.48 15.37 2.62
N ALA A 38 22.12 15.49 3.90
CA ALA A 38 22.48 14.44 4.85
C ALA A 38 21.73 13.16 4.45
N GLU A 39 22.32 12.36 3.56
CA GLU A 39 21.87 10.99 3.29
C GLU A 39 21.94 10.23 4.62
N ALA A 40 20.78 9.88 5.18
CA ALA A 40 20.76 8.98 6.32
C ALA A 40 21.47 7.69 5.89
N ALA A 41 22.56 7.33 6.60
CA ALA A 41 23.36 6.18 6.24
C ALA A 41 22.46 4.93 6.20
N ALA A 42 22.36 4.31 5.03
CA ALA A 42 21.60 3.08 4.86
C ALA A 42 22.10 2.04 5.86
N SER A 43 21.20 1.55 6.72
CA SER A 43 21.53 0.56 7.74
C SER A 43 20.89 -0.77 7.37
N THR A 44 21.63 -1.87 7.51
CA THR A 44 21.10 -3.22 7.28
C THR A 44 21.06 -3.98 8.60
N VAL A 45 19.88 -4.50 8.96
CA VAL A 45 19.66 -5.32 10.15
C VAL A 45 19.18 -6.70 9.70
N THR A 46 19.84 -7.76 10.15
CA THR A 46 19.38 -9.13 9.90
C THR A 46 18.71 -9.68 11.15
N VAL A 47 17.48 -10.19 11.02
CA VAL A 47 16.68 -10.71 12.13
C VAL A 47 16.39 -12.20 11.94
N SER A 48 16.37 -12.96 13.03
CA SER A 48 16.17 -14.42 13.00
C SER A 48 15.11 -14.94 13.97
N ASP A 49 14.44 -14.05 14.70
CA ASP A 49 13.30 -14.36 15.56
C ASP A 49 12.29 -13.20 15.62
N THR A 50 11.14 -13.47 16.23
CA THR A 50 10.01 -12.53 16.35
C THR A 50 10.39 -11.24 17.09
N ALA A 51 11.09 -11.32 18.21
CA ALA A 51 11.42 -10.14 19.01
C ALA A 51 12.36 -9.19 18.25
N HIS A 52 13.35 -9.72 17.53
CA HIS A 52 14.23 -8.92 16.69
C HIS A 52 13.50 -8.33 15.49
N LEU A 53 12.56 -9.06 14.87
CA LEU A 53 11.73 -8.51 13.80
C LEU A 53 10.87 -7.33 14.29
N GLU A 54 10.17 -7.51 15.41
CA GLU A 54 9.35 -6.45 16.03
C GLU A 54 10.20 -5.22 16.37
N SER A 55 11.37 -5.43 16.98
CA SER A 55 12.31 -4.35 17.30
C SER A 55 12.83 -3.64 16.04
N ALA A 56 13.21 -4.39 14.99
CA ALA A 56 13.73 -3.81 13.76
C ALA A 56 12.68 -2.97 13.03
N VAL A 57 11.42 -3.45 12.95
CA VAL A 57 10.32 -2.69 12.32
C VAL A 57 10.00 -1.43 13.10
N LYS A 58 9.90 -1.54 14.44
CA LYS A 58 9.61 -0.40 15.32
C LYS A 58 10.66 0.71 15.24
N ASN A 59 11.93 0.33 15.11
CA ASN A 59 13.06 1.25 15.14
C ASN A 59 13.60 1.63 13.76
N ALA A 60 12.91 1.24 12.68
CA ALA A 60 13.32 1.56 11.33
C ALA A 60 13.32 3.09 11.10
N VAL A 61 14.30 3.54 10.34
CA VAL A 61 14.46 4.93 9.86
C VAL A 61 14.67 4.93 8.34
N PRO A 62 14.50 6.06 7.61
CA PRO A 62 14.76 6.11 6.18
C PRO A 62 16.07 5.41 5.77
N GLY A 63 16.00 4.56 4.75
CA GLY A 63 17.13 3.77 4.25
C GLY A 63 17.42 2.47 5.03
N THR A 64 16.66 2.14 6.07
CA THR A 64 16.82 0.86 6.79
C THR A 64 16.41 -0.32 5.91
N THR A 65 17.25 -1.35 5.84
CA THR A 65 16.95 -2.65 5.24
C THR A 65 16.91 -3.73 6.33
N ILE A 66 15.73 -4.31 6.56
CA ILE A 66 15.48 -5.42 7.48
C ILE A 66 15.48 -6.71 6.66
N LEU A 67 16.53 -7.53 6.83
CA LEU A 67 16.63 -8.85 6.22
C LEU A 67 16.15 -9.92 7.21
N VAL A 68 15.14 -10.69 6.82
CA VAL A 68 14.48 -11.67 7.67
C VAL A 68 14.94 -13.07 7.28
N ARG A 69 15.60 -13.80 8.19
CA ARG A 69 15.99 -15.20 7.96
C ARG A 69 14.76 -16.09 7.84
N GLY A 70 14.91 -17.22 7.16
CA GLY A 70 13.85 -18.19 6.97
C GLY A 70 13.37 -18.77 8.30
N GLY A 71 12.06 -18.82 8.47
CA GLY A 71 11.46 -19.23 9.73
C GLY A 71 10.00 -18.80 9.85
N ILE A 72 9.43 -19.13 11.01
CA ILE A 72 8.09 -18.70 11.42
C ILE A 72 8.26 -17.66 12.51
N TYR A 73 7.64 -16.50 12.30
CA TYR A 73 7.64 -15.36 13.21
C TYR A 73 6.22 -15.18 13.72
N ALA A 74 5.98 -15.39 15.00
CA ALA A 74 4.62 -15.43 15.56
C ALA A 74 4.43 -14.31 16.59
N PRO A 75 4.18 -13.06 16.16
CA PRO A 75 4.01 -11.93 17.05
C PRO A 75 2.75 -12.09 17.91
N THR A 76 2.78 -11.54 19.12
CA THR A 76 1.64 -11.53 20.05
C THR A 76 0.89 -10.19 20.05
N ALA A 77 1.36 -9.22 19.26
CA ALA A 77 0.73 -7.94 18.99
C ALA A 77 0.92 -7.57 17.52
N THR A 78 0.11 -6.65 16.99
CA THR A 78 0.25 -6.17 15.61
C THR A 78 1.66 -5.65 15.34
N LEU A 79 2.25 -6.10 14.23
CA LEU A 79 3.53 -5.59 13.75
C LEU A 79 3.32 -4.22 13.09
N THR A 80 3.55 -3.15 13.85
CA THR A 80 3.26 -1.78 13.42
C THR A 80 4.51 -1.05 12.91
N ALA A 81 4.45 -0.58 11.67
CA ALA A 81 5.47 0.22 11.01
C ALA A 81 5.01 1.69 10.88
N THR A 82 5.56 2.59 11.70
CA THR A 82 5.13 4.01 11.74
C THR A 82 6.08 4.99 11.09
N ALA A 83 7.35 4.63 10.90
CA ALA A 83 8.34 5.53 10.32
C ALA A 83 8.11 5.69 8.81
N ASP A 84 8.26 6.91 8.30
CA ASP A 84 8.33 7.15 6.86
C ASP A 84 9.74 6.82 6.35
N GLY A 85 9.82 6.14 5.21
CA GLY A 85 10.97 6.23 4.33
C GLY A 85 10.90 7.48 3.45
N THR A 86 11.80 7.58 2.48
CA THR A 86 11.68 8.58 1.41
C THR A 86 11.81 7.92 0.05
N ASN A 87 11.47 8.63 -1.02
CA ASN A 87 11.67 8.13 -2.38
C ASN A 87 13.13 7.76 -2.69
N SER A 88 14.11 8.47 -2.10
CA SER A 88 15.54 8.17 -2.25
C SER A 88 16.08 7.18 -1.22
N ALA A 89 15.41 7.03 -0.07
CA ALA A 89 15.81 6.15 1.02
C ALA A 89 14.60 5.39 1.58
N PRO A 90 14.02 4.44 0.82
CA PRO A 90 12.89 3.65 1.27
C PRO A 90 13.29 2.75 2.45
N ILE A 91 12.32 2.42 3.31
CA ILE A 91 12.50 1.39 4.33
C ILE A 91 12.13 0.04 3.71
N THR A 92 13.03 -0.94 3.78
CA THR A 92 12.83 -2.25 3.15
C THR A 92 12.71 -3.35 4.19
N LEU A 93 11.65 -4.15 4.13
CA LEU A 93 11.46 -5.38 4.90
C LEU A 93 11.39 -6.57 3.94
N LYS A 94 12.35 -7.50 4.03
CA LYS A 94 12.43 -8.60 3.07
C LYS A 94 13.04 -9.88 3.60
N ALA A 95 12.72 -10.99 2.95
CA ALA A 95 13.43 -12.24 3.19
C ALA A 95 14.94 -12.13 2.89
N TYR A 96 15.75 -12.82 3.68
CA TYR A 96 17.18 -12.97 3.44
C TYR A 96 17.40 -13.92 2.25
N GLY A 97 17.85 -13.37 1.12
CA GLY A 97 18.08 -14.14 -0.10
C GLY A 97 16.79 -14.77 -0.63
N LYS A 98 16.74 -16.10 -0.71
CA LYS A 98 15.57 -16.88 -1.16
C LYS A 98 14.92 -17.68 -0.04
N GLU A 99 15.29 -17.38 1.21
CA GLU A 99 14.76 -18.07 2.38
C GLU A 99 13.24 -17.84 2.50
N LYS A 100 12.53 -18.81 3.06
CA LYS A 100 11.07 -18.74 3.20
C LYS A 100 10.69 -18.22 4.57
N VAL A 101 10.05 -17.06 4.60
CA VAL A 101 9.64 -16.36 5.82
C VAL A 101 8.12 -16.37 5.94
N ARG A 102 7.61 -16.79 7.10
CA ARG A 102 6.19 -16.72 7.43
C ARG A 102 6.01 -15.87 8.68
N ILE A 103 5.23 -14.81 8.55
CA ILE A 103 4.71 -14.03 9.68
C ILE A 103 3.33 -14.62 9.99
N ASP A 104 3.19 -15.20 11.17
CA ASP A 104 2.04 -16.01 11.56
C ASP A 104 1.25 -15.36 12.69
N GLY A 105 0.01 -14.98 12.40
CA GLY A 105 -0.88 -14.27 13.32
C GLY A 105 -1.60 -15.16 14.32
N SER A 106 -1.35 -16.47 14.38
CA SER A 106 -2.13 -17.39 15.22
C SER A 106 -2.05 -17.11 16.72
N LYS A 107 -1.13 -16.24 17.16
CA LYS A 107 -0.96 -15.83 18.57
C LYS A 107 -1.55 -14.46 18.89
N LEU A 108 -2.15 -13.79 17.90
CA LEU A 108 -2.76 -12.49 18.08
C LEU A 108 -4.11 -12.59 18.80
N PRO A 109 -4.49 -11.57 19.58
CA PRO A 109 -5.83 -11.49 20.13
C PRO A 109 -6.87 -11.32 19.01
N ALA A 110 -8.10 -11.75 19.26
CA ALA A 110 -9.21 -11.60 18.32
C ALA A 110 -9.37 -10.13 17.86
N GLY A 111 -9.58 -9.94 16.56
CA GLY A 111 -9.75 -8.62 15.95
C GLY A 111 -8.44 -7.85 15.67
N ALA A 112 -7.29 -8.31 16.15
CA ALA A 112 -6.01 -7.68 15.82
C ALA A 112 -5.57 -7.98 14.38
N TRP A 113 -5.04 -6.97 13.70
CA TRP A 113 -4.39 -7.13 12.40
C TRP A 113 -2.99 -7.68 12.59
N LEU A 114 -2.48 -8.42 11.61
CA LEU A 114 -1.15 -9.02 11.70
C LEU A 114 -0.03 -8.01 11.49
N ALA A 115 -0.09 -7.24 10.40
CA ALA A 115 0.84 -6.16 10.12
C ALA A 115 0.11 -4.88 9.72
N HIS A 116 0.61 -3.75 10.19
CA HIS A 116 0.06 -2.43 9.88
C HIS A 116 1.16 -1.43 9.51
N VAL A 117 1.16 -0.97 8.27
CA VAL A 117 2.06 0.06 7.76
C VAL A 117 1.32 1.40 7.71
N HIS A 118 1.76 2.33 8.56
CA HIS A 118 1.34 3.74 8.50
C HIS A 118 2.32 4.61 7.71
N GLY A 119 3.59 4.20 7.66
CA GLY A 119 4.64 4.97 7.00
C GLY A 119 4.58 4.91 5.48
N SER A 120 5.08 5.96 4.84
CA SER A 120 5.28 6.06 3.39
C SER A 120 6.62 5.44 2.96
N HIS A 121 6.75 5.12 1.67
CA HIS A 121 7.96 4.60 1.04
C HIS A 121 8.53 3.33 1.71
N TRP A 122 7.64 2.43 2.12
CA TRP A 122 8.00 1.08 2.53
C TRP A 122 8.05 0.14 1.34
N THR A 123 9.09 -0.68 1.26
CA THR A 123 9.18 -1.84 0.38
C THR A 123 9.06 -3.11 1.22
N VAL A 124 8.05 -3.93 0.96
CA VAL A 124 7.84 -5.22 1.63
C VAL A 124 7.88 -6.31 0.56
N GLU A 125 8.84 -7.22 0.66
CA GLU A 125 9.06 -8.22 -0.40
C GLU A 125 9.39 -9.64 0.08
N ASN A 126 8.90 -10.65 -0.65
CA ASN A 126 9.21 -12.07 -0.45
C ASN A 126 8.80 -12.65 0.92
N LEU A 127 7.65 -12.24 1.46
CA LEU A 127 7.13 -12.67 2.76
C LEU A 127 5.73 -13.30 2.64
N THR A 128 5.42 -14.20 3.56
CA THR A 128 4.05 -14.71 3.77
C THR A 128 3.45 -14.11 5.04
N PHE A 129 2.25 -13.56 4.96
CA PHE A 129 1.42 -13.11 6.07
C PHE A 129 0.21 -14.03 6.20
N GLN A 130 0.10 -14.77 7.29
CA GLN A 130 -0.92 -15.82 7.40
C GLN A 130 -1.53 -15.93 8.79
N ASN A 131 -2.69 -16.60 8.86
CA ASN A 131 -3.37 -16.98 10.10
C ASN A 131 -3.67 -15.80 11.04
N SER A 132 -3.83 -14.58 10.50
CA SER A 132 -4.32 -13.45 11.27
C SER A 132 -5.76 -13.70 11.73
N PRO A 133 -6.14 -13.35 12.97
CA PRO A 133 -7.55 -13.41 13.38
C PRO A 133 -8.42 -12.32 12.70
N ALA A 134 -7.79 -11.36 12.03
CA ALA A 134 -8.44 -10.35 11.19
C ALA A 134 -7.62 -10.15 9.91
N GLN A 135 -7.21 -8.92 9.57
CA GLN A 135 -6.49 -8.62 8.32
C GLN A 135 -5.03 -9.06 8.36
N GLY A 136 -4.48 -9.47 7.21
CA GLY A 136 -3.08 -9.89 7.05
C GLY A 136 -2.12 -8.69 7.07
N LEU A 137 -2.15 -7.89 6.02
CA LEU A 137 -1.33 -6.69 5.88
C LEU A 137 -2.21 -5.47 5.58
N VAL A 138 -2.22 -4.49 6.48
CA VAL A 138 -2.95 -3.24 6.30
C VAL A 138 -1.96 -2.10 6.06
N VAL A 139 -2.22 -1.27 5.06
CA VAL A 139 -1.44 -0.10 4.71
C VAL A 139 -2.39 1.08 4.72
N THR A 140 -2.12 2.09 5.56
CA THR A 140 -3.03 3.21 5.77
C THR A 140 -2.37 4.54 5.45
N SER A 141 -2.95 5.30 4.52
CA SER A 141 -2.51 6.66 4.18
C SER A 141 -1.03 6.74 3.76
N SER A 142 -0.52 5.68 3.12
CA SER A 142 0.87 5.57 2.65
C SER A 142 1.05 6.18 1.26
N THR A 143 2.18 6.83 1.03
CA THR A 143 2.64 7.22 -0.31
C THR A 143 3.80 6.36 -0.79
N GLY A 144 3.76 5.89 -2.03
CA GLY A 144 4.92 5.29 -2.71
C GLY A 144 5.39 3.94 -2.14
N GLY A 145 4.50 3.18 -1.50
CA GLY A 145 4.80 1.85 -0.99
C GLY A 145 4.89 0.80 -2.10
N VAL A 146 5.75 -0.21 -1.92
CA VAL A 146 5.93 -1.34 -2.84
C VAL A 146 5.74 -2.64 -2.08
N PHE A 147 4.73 -3.42 -2.45
CA PHE A 147 4.35 -4.68 -1.82
C PHE A 147 4.44 -5.78 -2.87
N LYS A 148 5.54 -6.55 -2.84
CA LYS A 148 5.96 -7.36 -3.99
C LYS A 148 6.28 -8.81 -3.63
N ASP A 149 5.86 -9.74 -4.47
CA ASP A 149 6.17 -11.18 -4.34
C ASP A 149 5.75 -11.70 -2.94
N LEU A 150 4.55 -11.29 -2.51
CA LEU A 150 3.99 -11.61 -1.20
C LEU A 150 2.99 -12.75 -1.28
N VAL A 151 2.74 -13.40 -0.14
CA VAL A 151 1.62 -14.32 0.05
C VAL A 151 0.78 -13.85 1.22
N THR A 152 -0.54 -13.77 1.06
CA THR A 152 -1.49 -13.52 2.16
C THR A 152 -2.49 -14.66 2.25
N ALA A 153 -2.48 -15.43 3.33
CA ALA A 153 -3.23 -16.68 3.38
C ALA A 153 -3.96 -16.93 4.70
N HIS A 154 -5.18 -17.45 4.64
CA HIS A 154 -5.93 -17.92 5.82
C HIS A 154 -6.10 -16.87 6.92
N ASN A 155 -6.23 -15.60 6.53
CA ASN A 155 -6.53 -14.51 7.45
C ASN A 155 -8.04 -14.41 7.67
N GLY A 156 -8.46 -14.01 8.88
CA GLY A 156 -9.87 -13.90 9.26
C GLY A 156 -10.64 -12.78 8.54
N ASP A 157 -9.93 -11.89 7.86
CA ASP A 157 -10.47 -10.80 7.03
C ASP A 157 -9.60 -10.66 5.76
N THR A 158 -9.59 -9.50 5.08
CA THR A 158 -8.80 -9.24 3.86
C THR A 158 -7.29 -9.58 4.01
N GLY A 159 -6.72 -10.20 2.97
CA GLY A 159 -5.30 -10.55 2.91
C GLY A 159 -4.37 -9.32 2.91
N LEU A 160 -4.52 -8.42 1.94
CA LEU A 160 -3.81 -7.14 1.86
C LEU A 160 -4.80 -5.98 1.64
N THR A 161 -4.74 -4.96 2.49
CA THR A 161 -5.60 -3.77 2.41
C THR A 161 -4.78 -2.50 2.24
N LEU A 162 -5.06 -1.73 1.18
CA LEU A 162 -4.71 -0.31 1.08
C LEU A 162 -5.93 0.53 1.49
N ARG A 163 -5.79 1.49 2.40
CA ARG A 163 -6.93 2.30 2.87
C ARG A 163 -6.56 3.67 3.41
N GLY A 164 -7.56 4.51 3.64
CA GLY A 164 -7.39 5.84 4.20
C GLY A 164 -7.10 6.90 3.14
N ASP A 165 -7.33 8.16 3.49
CA ASP A 165 -7.05 9.29 2.61
C ASP A 165 -5.54 9.50 2.46
N GLY A 166 -5.11 9.98 1.29
CA GLY A 166 -3.68 10.15 1.00
C GLY A 166 -2.94 8.83 0.72
N THR A 167 -3.66 7.75 0.39
CA THR A 167 -3.05 6.50 -0.06
C THR A 167 -2.68 6.66 -1.54
N VAL A 168 -1.42 6.98 -1.84
CA VAL A 168 -0.99 7.47 -3.16
C VAL A 168 0.17 6.64 -3.71
N ASP A 169 0.18 6.39 -5.01
CA ASP A 169 1.31 5.78 -5.74
C ASP A 169 1.83 4.45 -5.14
N ASN A 170 0.97 3.67 -4.48
CA ASN A 170 1.36 2.36 -3.97
C ASN A 170 1.27 1.29 -5.06
N LEU A 171 2.23 0.36 -5.07
CA LEU A 171 2.27 -0.78 -5.98
C LEU A 171 2.10 -2.09 -5.20
N VAL A 172 1.06 -2.85 -5.54
CA VAL A 172 0.93 -4.27 -5.17
C VAL A 172 1.29 -5.11 -6.40
N GLN A 173 2.36 -5.89 -6.32
CA GLN A 173 2.90 -6.66 -7.45
C GLN A 173 3.09 -8.13 -7.08
N ASN A 174 2.63 -9.04 -7.95
CA ASN A 174 2.85 -10.49 -7.80
C ASN A 174 2.42 -11.04 -6.43
N LEU A 175 1.26 -10.59 -5.92
CA LEU A 175 0.68 -11.13 -4.69
C LEU A 175 -0.08 -12.43 -4.98
N ASP A 176 0.15 -13.46 -4.17
CA ASP A 176 -0.77 -14.59 -4.04
C ASP A 176 -1.65 -14.41 -2.79
N SER A 177 -2.95 -14.29 -2.97
CA SER A 177 -3.87 -14.12 -1.83
C SER A 177 -5.00 -15.15 -1.85
N HIS A 178 -5.09 -15.98 -0.80
CA HIS A 178 -6.07 -17.06 -0.75
C HIS A 178 -6.57 -17.47 0.65
N GLY A 179 -7.79 -18.02 0.70
CA GLY A 179 -8.38 -18.47 1.96
C GLY A 179 -8.66 -17.33 2.95
N ASN A 180 -8.76 -16.09 2.47
CA ASN A 180 -9.08 -14.90 3.26
C ASN A 180 -10.56 -14.53 3.08
N ALA A 181 -11.01 -13.45 3.73
CA ALA A 181 -12.30 -12.83 3.37
C ALA A 181 -12.22 -12.25 1.94
N ASP A 182 -11.39 -11.22 1.74
CA ASP A 182 -11.04 -10.73 0.41
C ASP A 182 -9.56 -10.97 0.11
N GLY A 183 -9.21 -11.15 -1.16
CA GLY A 183 -7.82 -11.31 -1.57
C GLY A 183 -7.00 -10.02 -1.35
N ILE A 184 -7.42 -8.95 -2.05
CA ILE A 184 -6.90 -7.59 -1.91
C ILE A 184 -8.09 -6.65 -1.70
N ALA A 185 -7.93 -5.64 -0.86
CA ALA A 185 -8.82 -4.49 -0.86
C ALA A 185 -8.05 -3.17 -1.04
N VAL A 186 -8.60 -2.27 -1.84
CA VAL A 186 -8.23 -0.85 -1.87
C VAL A 186 -9.50 -0.09 -1.53
N LYS A 187 -9.74 0.10 -0.23
CA LYS A 187 -11.07 0.49 0.30
C LYS A 187 -11.00 1.63 1.31
N PHE A 188 -12.13 2.29 1.56
CA PHE A 188 -12.29 3.32 2.58
C PHE A 188 -11.24 4.44 2.53
N GLY A 189 -11.27 5.29 1.50
CA GLY A 189 -10.32 6.41 1.43
C GLY A 189 -10.20 7.06 0.06
N SER A 190 -9.04 7.64 -0.18
CA SER A 190 -8.71 8.40 -1.39
C SER A 190 -7.21 8.40 -1.66
N GLY A 191 -6.86 8.72 -2.90
CA GLY A 191 -5.49 8.86 -3.37
C GLY A 191 -5.25 8.14 -4.70
N THR A 192 -4.51 8.80 -5.59
CA THR A 192 -4.32 8.37 -6.98
C THR A 192 -3.07 7.53 -7.16
N GLY A 193 -2.96 6.86 -8.31
CA GLY A 193 -1.71 6.18 -8.71
C GLY A 193 -1.50 4.80 -8.10
N ASN A 194 -2.42 4.34 -7.23
CA ASN A 194 -2.38 2.98 -6.72
C ASN A 194 -2.58 1.96 -7.84
N ARG A 195 -1.74 0.92 -7.85
CA ARG A 195 -1.73 -0.10 -8.88
C ARG A 195 -1.62 -1.50 -8.29
N VAL A 196 -2.43 -2.41 -8.80
CA VAL A 196 -2.37 -3.85 -8.55
C VAL A 196 -1.98 -4.54 -9.85
N THR A 197 -0.92 -5.37 -9.83
CA THR A 197 -0.50 -6.11 -11.02
C THR A 197 0.06 -7.50 -10.73
N GLY A 198 -0.20 -8.45 -11.62
CA GLY A 198 0.34 -9.81 -11.52
C GLY A 198 -0.20 -10.62 -10.33
N ALA A 199 -1.32 -10.19 -9.72
CA ALA A 199 -1.86 -10.86 -8.55
C ALA A 199 -2.61 -12.15 -8.91
N ARG A 200 -2.57 -13.15 -8.02
CA ARG A 200 -3.40 -14.36 -8.04
C ARG A 200 -4.27 -14.38 -6.80
N LEU A 201 -5.56 -14.19 -6.98
CA LEU A 201 -6.55 -14.01 -5.92
C LEU A 201 -7.53 -15.17 -5.99
N TYR A 202 -7.50 -16.09 -5.03
CA TYR A 202 -8.25 -17.32 -5.17
C TYR A 202 -8.72 -17.95 -3.87
N ASP A 203 -9.82 -18.70 -3.94
CA ASP A 203 -10.39 -19.41 -2.78
C ASP A 203 -10.62 -18.46 -1.57
N ASN A 204 -10.90 -17.18 -1.82
CA ASN A 204 -11.34 -16.23 -0.80
C ASN A 204 -12.87 -16.26 -0.68
N THR A 205 -13.42 -16.09 0.52
CA THR A 205 -14.86 -16.25 0.75
C THR A 205 -15.70 -15.11 0.13
N GLY A 206 -15.15 -13.90 0.13
CA GLY A 206 -15.67 -12.68 -0.50
C GLY A 206 -15.02 -12.40 -1.85
N GLY A 207 -14.53 -11.19 -2.08
CA GLY A 207 -13.96 -10.77 -3.35
C GLY A 207 -12.52 -11.26 -3.58
N GLY A 208 -12.15 -11.52 -4.83
CA GLY A 208 -10.74 -11.58 -5.19
C GLY A 208 -10.08 -10.21 -4.96
N LEU A 209 -10.67 -9.17 -5.53
CA LEU A 209 -10.34 -7.76 -5.31
C LEU A 209 -11.60 -6.98 -4.90
N ASP A 210 -11.48 -6.10 -3.92
CA ASP A 210 -12.54 -5.18 -3.47
C ASP A 210 -12.07 -3.71 -3.49
N LEU A 211 -12.78 -2.83 -4.20
CA LEU A 211 -12.53 -1.38 -4.29
C LEU A 211 -13.53 -0.51 -3.51
N TRP A 212 -14.24 -1.09 -2.54
CA TRP A 212 -15.33 -0.47 -1.79
C TRP A 212 -14.98 0.88 -1.15
N GLN A 213 -15.77 1.91 -1.45
CA GLN A 213 -15.62 3.26 -0.86
C GLN A 213 -14.23 3.89 -1.03
N PHE A 214 -13.49 3.51 -2.07
CA PHE A 214 -12.27 4.22 -2.46
C PHE A 214 -12.58 5.23 -3.55
N SER A 215 -12.38 6.51 -3.24
CA SER A 215 -12.91 7.63 -4.01
C SER A 215 -11.96 8.14 -5.11
N SER A 216 -10.88 7.41 -5.39
CA SER A 216 -9.88 7.76 -6.41
C SER A 216 -9.60 6.59 -7.37
N PRO A 217 -9.23 6.85 -8.63
CA PRO A 217 -8.94 5.79 -9.59
C PRO A 217 -7.83 4.85 -9.12
N VAL A 218 -8.04 3.56 -9.38
CA VAL A 218 -7.07 2.47 -9.15
C VAL A 218 -6.84 1.77 -10.48
N THR A 219 -5.59 1.39 -10.76
CA THR A 219 -5.26 0.58 -11.93
C THR A 219 -5.07 -0.87 -11.52
N VAL A 220 -5.79 -1.78 -12.16
CA VAL A 220 -5.73 -3.22 -11.92
C VAL A 220 -5.40 -3.90 -13.22
N GLU A 221 -4.27 -4.62 -13.28
CA GLU A 221 -3.87 -5.23 -14.54
C GLU A 221 -3.15 -6.57 -14.41
N LYS A 222 -3.26 -7.41 -15.44
CA LYS A 222 -2.52 -8.68 -15.56
C LYS A 222 -2.70 -9.61 -14.35
N SER A 223 -3.85 -9.52 -13.70
CA SER A 223 -4.16 -10.25 -12.47
C SER A 223 -5.25 -11.30 -12.73
N ARG A 224 -5.33 -12.30 -11.84
CA ARG A 224 -6.27 -13.42 -11.95
C ARG A 224 -7.08 -13.54 -10.67
N ALA A 225 -8.40 -13.58 -10.78
CA ALA A 225 -9.31 -13.81 -9.66
C ALA A 225 -10.20 -15.03 -9.92
N TYR A 226 -10.09 -16.09 -9.10
CA TYR A 226 -10.81 -17.33 -9.37
C TYR A 226 -11.23 -18.11 -8.12
N ARG A 227 -12.38 -18.78 -8.20
CA ARG A 227 -12.99 -19.50 -7.07
C ARG A 227 -13.16 -18.66 -5.81
N ASN A 228 -13.37 -17.35 -5.98
CA ASN A 228 -13.79 -16.47 -4.90
C ASN A 228 -15.32 -16.38 -4.86
N GLY A 229 -15.87 -15.55 -3.98
CA GLY A 229 -17.22 -15.00 -4.11
C GLY A 229 -17.36 -14.25 -5.43
N ASN A 230 -16.95 -12.98 -5.48
CA ASN A 230 -16.78 -12.22 -6.72
C ASN A 230 -15.31 -12.24 -7.18
N GLY A 231 -15.05 -12.13 -8.49
CA GLY A 231 -13.69 -11.99 -9.00
C GLY A 231 -13.11 -10.60 -8.69
N PHE A 232 -13.66 -9.57 -9.31
CA PHE A 232 -13.25 -8.17 -9.15
C PHE A 232 -14.46 -7.28 -8.85
N GLU A 233 -14.53 -6.77 -7.62
CA GLU A 233 -15.53 -5.80 -7.15
C GLU A 233 -14.97 -4.38 -7.31
N LEU A 234 -15.54 -3.62 -8.24
CA LEU A 234 -14.93 -2.39 -8.76
C LEU A 234 -15.54 -1.10 -8.19
N GLY A 235 -16.08 -1.15 -6.98
CA GLY A 235 -16.39 0.05 -6.19
C GLY A 235 -17.47 -0.19 -5.16
N GLY A 236 -18.50 0.65 -5.16
CA GLY A 236 -19.59 0.59 -4.17
C GLY A 236 -19.51 1.60 -3.04
N GLY A 237 -20.53 1.58 -2.18
CA GLY A 237 -20.67 2.50 -1.05
C GLY A 237 -20.78 3.98 -1.41
N GLY A 238 -21.34 4.30 -2.59
CA GLY A 238 -21.70 5.67 -3.00
C GLY A 238 -20.67 6.40 -3.84
N VAL A 239 -19.57 5.74 -4.23
CA VAL A 239 -18.54 6.36 -5.08
C VAL A 239 -18.91 6.35 -6.57
N SER A 240 -18.32 7.30 -7.31
CA SER A 240 -18.43 7.40 -8.76
C SER A 240 -17.03 7.58 -9.35
N VAL A 241 -16.30 6.48 -9.53
CA VAL A 241 -14.87 6.48 -9.86
C VAL A 241 -14.60 5.69 -11.15
N ALA A 242 -13.78 6.27 -12.03
CA ALA A 242 -13.34 5.62 -13.26
C ALA A 242 -12.06 4.81 -13.02
N HIS A 243 -12.18 3.60 -12.47
CA HIS A 243 -11.05 2.66 -12.38
C HIS A 243 -10.60 2.17 -13.76
N SER A 244 -9.35 1.71 -13.85
CA SER A 244 -8.76 1.15 -15.08
C SER A 244 -8.43 -0.33 -14.85
N VAL A 245 -9.09 -1.22 -15.59
CA VAL A 245 -9.06 -2.67 -15.37
C VAL A 245 -8.68 -3.35 -16.68
N ASN A 246 -7.42 -3.78 -16.78
CA ASN A 246 -6.82 -4.19 -18.06
C ASN A 246 -6.17 -5.56 -18.02
N ASP A 247 -6.40 -6.40 -19.04
CA ASP A 247 -5.68 -7.66 -19.22
C ASP A 247 -5.82 -8.65 -18.02
N ASN A 248 -6.95 -8.62 -17.31
CA ASN A 248 -7.22 -9.50 -16.18
C ASN A 248 -8.02 -10.74 -16.59
N ILE A 249 -7.99 -11.76 -15.73
CA ILE A 249 -8.76 -13.00 -15.94
C ILE A 249 -9.60 -13.31 -14.70
N ALA A 250 -10.91 -13.48 -14.86
CA ALA A 250 -11.83 -13.88 -13.79
C ALA A 250 -12.55 -15.18 -14.12
N TYR A 251 -12.42 -16.23 -13.31
CA TYR A 251 -13.06 -17.51 -13.63
C TYR A 251 -13.48 -18.33 -12.42
N GLU A 252 -14.51 -19.16 -12.60
CA GLU A 252 -15.00 -20.08 -11.56
C GLU A 252 -15.38 -19.40 -10.24
N ASN A 253 -15.65 -18.10 -10.24
CA ASN A 253 -16.12 -17.39 -9.05
C ASN A 253 -17.58 -17.78 -8.77
N ALA A 254 -17.96 -17.78 -7.49
CA ALA A 254 -19.27 -18.19 -7.02
C ALA A 254 -20.39 -17.19 -7.37
N LEU A 255 -20.00 -15.95 -7.68
CA LEU A 255 -20.82 -14.85 -8.15
C LEU A 255 -20.23 -14.31 -9.46
N ASP A 256 -20.05 -13.00 -9.60
CA ASP A 256 -19.65 -12.36 -10.85
C ASP A 256 -18.14 -12.44 -11.08
N GLY A 257 -17.73 -12.47 -12.35
CA GLY A 257 -16.32 -12.35 -12.72
C GLY A 257 -15.78 -10.93 -12.47
N PHE A 258 -16.43 -9.95 -13.08
CA PHE A 258 -16.20 -8.53 -12.86
C PHE A 258 -17.53 -7.86 -12.57
N THR A 259 -17.61 -7.04 -11.52
CA THR A 259 -18.84 -6.30 -11.17
C THR A 259 -18.53 -4.84 -10.89
N GLU A 260 -19.40 -3.93 -11.34
CA GLU A 260 -19.32 -2.52 -10.98
C GLU A 260 -19.59 -2.27 -9.49
N ASP A 261 -20.24 -3.23 -8.82
CA ASP A 261 -20.64 -3.18 -7.41
C ASP A 261 -21.26 -1.81 -7.02
N ALA A 262 -22.21 -1.34 -7.82
CA ALA A 262 -22.88 -0.04 -7.67
C ALA A 262 -21.98 1.21 -7.80
N ASN A 263 -20.74 1.08 -8.25
CA ASN A 263 -19.94 2.22 -8.70
C ASN A 263 -20.57 2.87 -9.94
N THR A 264 -20.92 4.14 -9.84
CA THR A 264 -21.56 4.88 -10.93
C THR A 264 -20.58 5.66 -11.82
N GLY A 265 -19.28 5.39 -11.68
CA GLY A 265 -18.20 5.96 -12.49
C GLY A 265 -18.09 5.34 -13.88
N ALA A 266 -17.32 5.98 -14.74
CA ALA A 266 -17.02 5.45 -16.08
C ALA A 266 -15.82 4.47 -16.02
N ILE A 267 -16.01 3.33 -15.36
CA ILE A 267 -14.98 2.28 -15.25
C ILE A 267 -14.55 1.84 -16.65
N GLN A 268 -13.24 1.70 -16.86
CA GLN A 268 -12.66 1.27 -18.12
C GLN A 268 -12.19 -0.18 -18.00
N LEU A 269 -12.82 -1.08 -18.74
CA LEU A 269 -12.47 -2.49 -18.80
C LEU A 269 -11.90 -2.80 -20.19
N ASN A 270 -10.61 -3.13 -20.27
CA ASN A 270 -9.96 -3.44 -21.54
C ASN A 270 -9.30 -4.81 -21.54
N HIS A 271 -9.57 -5.63 -22.56
CA HIS A 271 -8.91 -6.93 -22.79
C HIS A 271 -8.96 -7.90 -21.60
N ASN A 272 -10.01 -7.84 -20.79
CA ASN A 272 -10.23 -8.81 -19.72
C ASN A 272 -10.89 -10.07 -20.27
N THR A 273 -10.62 -11.20 -19.64
CA THR A 273 -11.24 -12.49 -19.97
C THR A 273 -12.03 -12.98 -18.77
N ALA A 274 -13.29 -13.36 -18.97
CA ALA A 274 -14.09 -14.00 -17.94
C ALA A 274 -14.76 -15.28 -18.45
N TYR A 275 -14.79 -16.33 -17.63
CA TYR A 275 -15.46 -17.58 -17.99
C TYR A 275 -15.81 -18.43 -16.77
N GLY A 276 -16.88 -19.21 -16.86
CA GLY A 276 -17.24 -20.19 -15.83
C GLY A 276 -17.59 -19.60 -14.47
N ASN A 277 -17.81 -18.28 -14.37
CA ASN A 277 -18.36 -17.65 -13.17
C ASN A 277 -19.84 -18.05 -13.04
N LYS A 278 -20.32 -18.29 -11.81
CA LYS A 278 -21.71 -18.72 -11.59
C LYS A 278 -22.70 -17.56 -11.72
N GLY A 279 -22.26 -16.34 -11.44
CA GLY A 279 -22.97 -15.10 -11.75
C GLY A 279 -22.73 -14.68 -13.20
N GLU A 280 -22.65 -13.38 -13.44
CA GLU A 280 -22.29 -12.83 -14.74
C GLU A 280 -20.77 -12.72 -14.90
N ASP A 281 -20.25 -13.05 -16.08
CA ASP A 281 -18.84 -12.81 -16.40
C ASP A 281 -18.47 -11.32 -16.27
N PHE A 282 -19.38 -10.43 -16.68
CA PHE A 282 -19.29 -8.98 -16.56
C PHE A 282 -20.63 -8.37 -16.13
N HIS A 283 -20.79 -8.05 -14.85
CA HIS A 283 -21.98 -7.42 -14.28
C HIS A 283 -21.86 -5.88 -14.22
N PHE A 284 -22.38 -5.20 -15.24
CA PHE A 284 -22.34 -3.73 -15.37
C PHE A 284 -23.71 -3.18 -15.79
N PRO A 285 -24.75 -3.30 -14.94
CA PRO A 285 -26.08 -2.78 -15.26
C PRO A 285 -26.11 -1.25 -15.36
N GLY A 286 -25.16 -0.55 -14.74
CA GLY A 286 -24.87 0.86 -14.89
C GLY A 286 -24.30 1.17 -16.28
N LYS A 287 -25.03 1.95 -17.06
CA LYS A 287 -24.71 2.24 -18.48
C LYS A 287 -23.49 3.16 -18.71
N LYS A 288 -22.59 3.33 -17.73
CA LYS A 288 -21.44 4.24 -17.81
C LYS A 288 -20.09 3.54 -18.01
N ALA A 289 -19.98 2.27 -17.62
CA ALA A 289 -18.77 1.51 -17.84
C ALA A 289 -18.45 1.38 -19.34
N ARG A 290 -17.17 1.33 -19.68
CA ARG A 290 -16.66 1.21 -21.05
C ARG A 290 -15.90 -0.10 -21.18
N LEU A 291 -16.48 -1.04 -21.91
CA LEU A 291 -15.92 -2.37 -22.14
C LEU A 291 -15.34 -2.44 -23.56
N THR A 292 -14.02 -2.66 -23.68
CA THR A 292 -13.31 -2.74 -24.96
C THR A 292 -12.50 -4.03 -25.06
N GLY A 293 -12.71 -4.83 -26.11
CA GLY A 293 -11.90 -6.03 -26.36
C GLY A 293 -11.98 -7.12 -25.27
N ASN A 294 -12.98 -7.08 -24.39
CA ASN A 294 -13.18 -8.10 -23.36
C ASN A 294 -13.78 -9.38 -23.97
N THR A 295 -13.36 -10.53 -23.46
CA THR A 295 -13.80 -11.87 -23.91
C THR A 295 -14.58 -12.55 -22.80
N GLN A 296 -15.73 -13.15 -23.14
CA GLN A 296 -16.53 -13.97 -22.24
C GLN A 296 -16.82 -15.33 -22.87
N SER A 297 -16.91 -16.38 -22.05
CA SER A 297 -17.29 -17.72 -22.51
C SER A 297 -18.28 -18.34 -21.52
N ARG A 298 -19.55 -18.36 -21.91
CA ARG A 298 -20.59 -19.13 -21.21
C ARG A 298 -20.49 -20.59 -21.63
N GLN A 299 -20.33 -21.50 -20.68
CA GLN A 299 -20.68 -22.92 -20.86
C GLN A 299 -22.16 -23.11 -20.58
#